data_AF-A0A7W5ZHV1-F1
#
_entry.id   AF-A0A7W5ZHV1-F1
#
_cell.length_a   1.000
_cell.length_b   1.000
_cell.length_c   1.000
_cell.angle_alpha   90.00
_cell.angle_beta   90.00
_cell.angle_gamma   90.00
#
_symmetry.space_group_name_H-M   'P 1'
#
loop_
_entity.id
_entity.type
_entity.pdbx_description
1 polymer ?
#
loop_
_entity_poly.entity_id
_entity_poly.type
_entity_poly.pdbx_seq_one_letter_code
_entity_poly.pdbx_strand_id
1 'polypeptide(L)'
;MNWYEQLPPNCPPEEASTPKATYFRLGSIPPDDSDFWSHRRRFPHKKFHVTECVARSLSIFDNQDAAEQLKRLLPAMRLKPIFKIDLLDKDGLVQQTGNNLHHFSWWRSTEFDIETIKILEI
;
A
#
# COMPACT_ATOMS: atom_id res chain seq x y z
N MET A 1 -13.93 12.35 -0.47
CA MET A 1 -13.05 11.39 -1.17
C MET A 1 -13.84 10.12 -1.43
N ASN A 2 -13.70 9.52 -2.60
CA ASN A 2 -14.28 8.22 -2.92
C ASN A 2 -13.22 7.13 -2.79
N TRP A 3 -13.51 6.06 -2.05
CA TRP A 3 -12.57 4.96 -1.82
C TRP A 3 -12.60 3.95 -2.96
N TYR A 4 -11.44 3.39 -3.32
CA TYR A 4 -11.34 2.39 -4.38
C TYR A 4 -12.05 1.07 -4.03
N GLU A 5 -12.08 0.74 -2.73
CA GLU A 5 -12.80 -0.41 -2.20
C GLU A 5 -13.81 0.05 -1.14
N GLN A 6 -14.85 -0.76 -0.93
CA GLN A 6 -15.77 -0.53 0.18
C GLN A 6 -15.01 -0.70 1.51
N LEU A 7 -14.99 0.37 2.30
CA LEU A 7 -14.39 0.39 3.63
C LEU A 7 -15.48 0.19 4.70
N PRO A 8 -15.15 -0.43 5.85
CA PRO A 8 -16.08 -0.49 6.98
C PRO A 8 -16.31 0.90 7.59
N PRO A 9 -17.33 1.07 8.44
CA PRO A 9 -17.52 2.31 9.19
C PRO A 9 -16.24 2.70 9.98
N ASN A 10 -15.97 4.01 10.06
CA ASN A 10 -14.77 4.57 10.71
C ASN A 10 -13.44 4.07 10.11
N CYS A 11 -13.43 3.82 8.79
CA CYS A 11 -12.24 3.46 8.04
C CYS A 11 -12.09 4.37 6.80
N PRO A 12 -10.93 5.01 6.58
CA PRO A 12 -9.72 4.98 7.41
C PRO A 12 -9.93 5.50 8.83
N PRO A 13 -9.06 5.17 9.79
CA PRO A 13 -9.14 5.71 11.15
C PRO A 13 -9.00 7.24 11.15
N GLU A 14 -9.53 7.91 12.16
CA GLU A 14 -9.49 9.38 12.27
C GLU A 14 -8.04 9.91 12.32
N GLU A 15 -7.11 9.12 12.83
CA GLU A 15 -5.68 9.45 12.90
C GLU A 15 -4.94 9.20 11.58
N ALA A 16 -5.61 8.69 10.54
CA ALA A 16 -5.04 8.61 9.21
C ALA A 16 -4.86 10.03 8.65
N SER A 17 -3.76 10.24 7.95
CA SER A 17 -3.34 11.56 7.45
C SER A 17 -3.16 11.55 5.95
N THR A 18 -3.12 12.73 5.34
CA THR A 18 -2.78 12.83 3.93
C THR A 18 -1.34 12.34 3.69
N PRO A 19 -1.06 11.70 2.54
CA PRO A 19 0.29 11.27 2.18
C PRO A 19 1.23 12.47 2.19
N LYS A 20 2.40 12.33 2.83
CA LYS A 20 3.32 13.46 2.99
C LYS A 20 4.29 13.62 1.81
N ALA A 21 4.56 12.56 1.07
CA ALA A 21 5.58 12.52 0.02
C ALA A 21 5.51 11.23 -0.83
N THR A 22 6.67 10.82 -1.37
CA THR A 22 6.94 9.56 -2.05
C THR A 22 6.85 8.35 -1.11
N TYR A 23 6.25 7.27 -1.59
CA TYR A 23 6.24 5.95 -0.98
C TYR A 23 6.77 4.86 -1.92
N PHE A 24 7.05 3.69 -1.37
CA PHE A 24 7.62 2.55 -2.05
C PHE A 24 6.77 1.29 -1.84
N ARG A 25 6.65 0.45 -2.87
CA ARG A 25 5.88 -0.80 -2.80
C ARG A 25 6.47 -1.85 -3.74
N LEU A 26 6.33 -3.13 -3.37
CA LEU A 26 6.65 -4.24 -4.27
C LEU A 26 5.46 -4.57 -5.17
N GLY A 27 5.69 -4.74 -6.47
CA GLY A 27 4.62 -5.00 -7.45
C GLY A 27 4.95 -6.07 -8.49
N SER A 28 4.41 -5.91 -9.69
CA SER A 28 4.63 -6.76 -10.86
C SER A 28 5.09 -5.94 -12.09
N ILE A 29 5.58 -6.60 -13.13
CA ILE A 29 5.92 -5.95 -14.41
C ILE A 29 5.11 -6.66 -15.52
N PRO A 30 4.29 -5.94 -16.30
CA PRO A 30 3.93 -4.52 -16.12
C PRO A 30 3.12 -4.27 -14.83
N PRO A 31 3.08 -3.03 -14.29
CA PRO A 31 2.21 -2.69 -13.18
C PRO A 31 0.76 -2.96 -13.52
N ASP A 32 0.04 -3.57 -12.59
CA ASP A 32 -1.38 -3.90 -12.75
C ASP A 32 -2.18 -3.41 -11.54
N ASP A 33 -3.48 -3.13 -11.73
CA ASP A 33 -4.35 -2.66 -10.65
C ASP A 33 -4.40 -3.66 -9.47
N SER A 34 -4.22 -4.96 -9.73
CA SER A 34 -4.14 -5.97 -8.69
C SER A 34 -2.89 -5.87 -7.81
N ASP A 35 -1.86 -5.11 -8.19
CA ASP A 35 -0.75 -4.74 -7.30
C ASP A 35 -1.21 -3.78 -6.19
N PHE A 36 -2.36 -3.14 -6.37
CA PHE A 36 -2.91 -2.13 -5.47
C PHE A 36 -4.19 -2.54 -4.73
N TRP A 37 -4.65 -3.78 -4.92
CA TRP A 37 -5.75 -4.33 -4.13
C TRP A 37 -5.38 -4.49 -2.66
N SER A 38 -6.34 -4.31 -1.77
CA SER A 38 -6.17 -4.63 -0.35
C SER A 38 -5.92 -6.13 -0.15
N HIS A 39 -5.36 -6.50 1.01
CA HIS A 39 -5.25 -7.91 1.38
C HIS A 39 -6.62 -8.59 1.45
N ARG A 40 -7.63 -7.89 1.94
CA ARG A 40 -9.00 -8.40 1.98
C ARG A 40 -9.55 -8.68 0.58
N ARG A 41 -9.36 -7.78 -0.39
CA ARG A 41 -9.82 -8.02 -1.77
C ARG A 41 -9.11 -9.20 -2.41
N ARG A 42 -7.80 -9.34 -2.19
CA ARG A 42 -7.03 -10.50 -2.69
C ARG A 42 -7.45 -11.82 -2.03
N PHE A 43 -7.83 -11.79 -0.76
CA PHE A 43 -8.20 -12.99 0.00
C PHE A 43 -9.51 -12.78 0.78
N PRO A 44 -10.68 -12.77 0.10
CA PRO A 44 -11.96 -12.38 0.71
C PRO A 44 -12.33 -13.19 1.95
N HIS A 45 -12.03 -14.49 1.95
CA HIS A 45 -12.40 -15.42 3.02
C HIS A 45 -11.30 -15.66 4.06
N LYS A 46 -10.11 -15.06 3.89
CA LYS A 46 -9.00 -15.25 4.83
C LYS A 46 -9.31 -14.55 6.16
N LYS A 47 -9.01 -15.21 7.27
CA LYS A 47 -9.00 -14.57 8.60
C LYS A 47 -7.65 -13.85 8.76
N PHE A 48 -7.71 -12.54 8.99
CA PHE A 48 -6.54 -11.71 9.26
C PHE A 48 -6.45 -11.45 10.76
N HIS A 49 -5.22 -11.39 11.31
CA HIS A 49 -4.96 -11.05 12.70
C HIS A 49 -4.81 -9.53 12.90
N VAL A 50 -5.56 -8.74 12.14
CA VAL A 50 -5.63 -7.27 12.20
C VAL A 50 -7.10 -6.86 12.04
N THR A 51 -7.41 -5.58 12.29
CA THR A 51 -8.77 -5.07 12.07
C THR A 51 -9.15 -5.16 10.59
N GLU A 52 -10.46 -5.23 10.31
CA GLU A 52 -10.93 -5.23 8.92
C GLU A 52 -10.49 -3.96 8.17
N CYS A 53 -10.41 -2.81 8.85
CA CYS A 53 -9.93 -1.58 8.24
C CYS A 53 -8.47 -1.70 7.76
N VAL A 54 -7.58 -2.28 8.57
CA VAL A 54 -6.18 -2.54 8.16
C VAL A 54 -6.12 -3.63 7.08
N ALA A 55 -6.96 -4.66 7.13
CA ALA A 55 -7.03 -5.65 6.06
C ALA A 55 -7.49 -5.06 4.71
N ARG A 56 -8.24 -3.95 4.75
CA ARG A 56 -8.67 -3.14 3.59
C ARG A 56 -7.65 -2.10 3.15
N SER A 57 -6.52 -1.95 3.84
CA SER A 57 -5.43 -1.08 3.43
C SER A 57 -4.44 -1.81 2.51
N LEU A 58 -3.56 -1.01 1.92
CA LEU A 58 -2.43 -1.44 1.13
C LEU A 58 -1.12 -1.12 1.86
N SER A 59 -0.24 -2.12 2.01
CA SER A 59 1.10 -1.88 2.57
C SER A 59 1.98 -1.05 1.64
N ILE A 60 2.48 0.07 2.13
CA ILE A 60 3.50 0.89 1.46
C ILE A 60 4.60 1.26 2.45
N PHE A 61 5.74 1.71 1.95
CA PHE A 61 6.88 2.10 2.75
C PHE A 61 7.26 3.55 2.49
N ASP A 62 7.58 4.33 3.51
CA ASP A 62 8.10 5.70 3.34
C ASP A 62 9.61 5.74 3.03
N ASN A 63 10.26 4.58 3.05
CA ASN A 63 11.69 4.41 2.79
C ASN A 63 11.92 3.26 1.79
N GLN A 64 12.76 3.50 0.77
CA GLN A 64 13.15 2.47 -0.20
C GLN A 64 13.87 1.29 0.47
N ASP A 65 14.75 1.55 1.43
CA ASP A 65 15.53 0.51 2.11
C ASP A 65 14.62 -0.48 2.85
N ALA A 66 13.47 -0.02 3.36
CA ALA A 66 12.49 -0.89 4.00
C ALA A 66 11.83 -1.85 2.98
N ALA A 67 11.57 -1.39 1.76
CA ALA A 67 11.09 -2.24 0.67
C ALA A 67 12.18 -3.23 0.22
N GLU A 68 13.44 -2.81 0.12
CA GLU A 68 14.56 -3.69 -0.18
C GLU A 68 14.80 -4.74 0.91
N GLN A 69 14.71 -4.36 2.18
CA GLN A 69 14.85 -5.27 3.31
C GLN A 69 13.78 -6.38 3.22
N LEU A 70 12.55 -6.04 2.84
CA LEU A 70 11.50 -7.04 2.62
C LEU A 70 11.88 -8.04 1.51
N LYS A 71 12.50 -7.58 0.42
CA LYS A 71 13.01 -8.45 -0.65
C LYS A 71 14.12 -9.39 -0.17
N ARG A 72 14.99 -8.92 0.73
CA ARG A 72 16.07 -9.73 1.32
C ARG A 72 15.53 -10.80 2.26
N LEU A 73 14.52 -10.46 3.07
CA LEU A 73 13.93 -11.34 4.08
C LEU A 73 12.98 -12.40 3.50
N LEU A 74 12.22 -12.06 2.45
CA LEU A 74 11.19 -12.95 1.90
C LEU A 74 11.56 -13.46 0.50
N PRO A 75 11.83 -14.77 0.33
CA PRO A 75 12.19 -15.35 -0.97
C PRO A 75 11.18 -15.03 -2.09
N ALA A 76 9.88 -15.06 -1.78
CA ALA A 76 8.82 -14.77 -2.74
C ALA A 76 8.82 -13.31 -3.26
N MET A 77 9.48 -12.40 -2.55
CA MET A 77 9.54 -10.97 -2.87
C MET A 77 10.83 -10.60 -3.62
N ARG A 78 11.84 -11.47 -3.65
CA ARG A 78 13.21 -11.16 -4.13
C ARG A 78 13.26 -10.61 -5.55
N LEU A 79 12.42 -11.14 -6.44
CA LEU A 79 12.39 -10.76 -7.86
C LEU A 79 11.35 -9.67 -8.17
N LYS A 80 10.56 -9.21 -7.19
CA LYS A 80 9.56 -8.18 -7.45
C LYS A 80 10.22 -6.82 -7.68
N PRO A 81 9.79 -6.04 -8.68
CA PRO A 81 10.21 -4.65 -8.81
C PRO A 81 9.81 -3.83 -7.58
N ILE A 82 10.53 -2.73 -7.36
CA ILE A 82 10.11 -1.70 -6.42
C ILE A 82 9.45 -0.57 -7.23
N PHE A 83 8.22 -0.26 -6.87
CA PHE A 83 7.49 0.92 -7.34
C PHE A 83 7.82 2.10 -6.44
N LYS A 84 8.23 3.21 -7.04
CA LYS A 84 8.23 4.53 -6.43
C LYS A 84 6.93 5.24 -6.81
N ILE A 85 6.18 5.65 -5.80
CA ILE A 85 4.83 6.19 -5.92
C ILE A 85 4.82 7.57 -5.26
N ASP A 86 4.60 8.62 -6.05
CA ASP A 86 4.48 9.98 -5.54
C ASP A 86 2.98 10.24 -5.26
N LEU A 87 2.55 10.03 -4.00
CA LEU A 87 1.14 10.15 -3.62
C LEU A 87 0.76 11.61 -3.32
N LEU A 88 -0.42 12.01 -3.80
CA LEU A 88 -1.04 13.31 -3.55
C LEU A 88 -2.19 13.18 -2.54
N ASP A 89 -2.66 14.31 -2.00
CA ASP A 89 -3.79 14.37 -1.05
C ASP A 89 -5.06 13.69 -1.59
N LYS A 90 -5.26 13.70 -2.91
CA LYS A 90 -6.40 13.05 -3.56
C LYS A 90 -6.29 11.53 -3.64
N ASP A 91 -5.10 10.96 -3.52
CA ASP A 91 -4.85 9.54 -3.81
C ASP A 91 -5.20 8.61 -2.63
N GLY A 92 -5.55 9.18 -1.48
CA GLY A 92 -6.01 8.41 -0.33
C GLY A 92 -5.52 8.98 1.00
N LEU A 93 -5.59 8.14 2.03
CA LEU A 93 -5.03 8.44 3.36
C LEU A 93 -4.07 7.35 3.80
N VAL A 94 -3.10 7.73 4.62
CA VAL A 94 -2.06 6.84 5.14
C VAL A 94 -2.00 6.87 6.66
N GLN A 95 -1.60 5.76 7.25
CA GLN A 95 -1.32 5.66 8.68
C GLN A 95 -0.14 4.71 8.90
N GLN A 96 0.82 5.11 9.74
CA GLN A 96 1.88 4.19 10.16
C GLN A 96 1.24 3.05 10.96
N THR A 97 1.54 1.81 10.58
CA THR A 97 0.94 0.63 11.20
C THR A 97 1.95 -0.49 11.37
N GLY A 98 1.81 -1.26 12.44
CA GLY A 98 2.71 -2.37 12.76
C GLY A 98 4.02 -1.91 13.40
N ASN A 99 4.92 -2.87 13.62
CA ASN A 99 6.17 -2.64 14.37
C ASN A 99 7.28 -2.03 13.52
N ASN A 100 7.16 -2.05 12.19
CA ASN A 100 8.10 -1.39 11.30
C ASN A 100 7.69 0.09 11.17
N LEU A 101 8.53 0.99 11.66
CA LEU A 101 8.28 2.44 11.62
C LEU A 101 8.14 2.98 10.19
N HIS A 102 8.73 2.30 9.21
CA HIS A 102 8.65 2.65 7.80
C HIS A 102 7.43 2.03 7.09
N HIS A 103 6.64 1.19 7.76
CA HIS A 103 5.47 0.55 7.16
C HIS A 103 4.19 1.35 7.40
N PHE A 104 3.47 1.63 6.31
CA PHE A 104 2.23 2.37 6.32
C PHE A 104 1.10 1.54 5.70
N SER A 105 -0.08 1.68 6.31
CA SER A 105 -1.36 1.30 5.70
C SER A 105 -1.83 2.47 4.85
N TRP A 106 -2.12 2.22 3.57
CA TRP A 106 -2.69 3.20 2.65
C TRP A 106 -4.07 2.76 2.19
N TRP A 107 -5.06 3.61 2.39
CA TRP A 107 -6.40 3.45 1.83
C TRP A 107 -6.50 4.30 0.59
N ARG A 108 -6.36 3.63 -0.56
CA ARG A 108 -6.37 4.24 -1.88
C ARG A 108 -7.75 4.78 -2.25
N SER A 109 -7.78 5.98 -2.82
CA SER A 109 -8.98 6.56 -3.42
C SER A 109 -9.19 6.07 -4.86
N THR A 110 -10.35 6.39 -5.44
CA THR A 110 -10.59 6.17 -6.88
C THR A 110 -9.78 7.08 -7.79
N GLU A 111 -9.11 8.11 -7.24
CA GLU A 111 -8.37 9.12 -8.01
C GLU A 111 -6.89 8.78 -8.23
N PHE A 112 -6.38 7.74 -7.55
CA PHE A 112 -5.04 7.25 -7.77
C PHE A 112 -4.87 6.71 -9.19
N ASP A 113 -3.84 7.22 -9.87
CA ASP A 113 -3.49 6.85 -11.23
C ASP A 113 -2.24 5.96 -11.26
N ILE A 114 -2.42 4.72 -11.70
CA ILE A 114 -1.35 3.71 -11.80
C ILE A 114 -0.27 4.10 -12.81
N GLU A 115 -0.58 4.94 -13.80
CA GLU A 115 0.38 5.37 -14.82
C GLU A 115 1.45 6.31 -14.26
N THR A 116 1.22 6.88 -13.07
CA THR A 116 2.18 7.75 -12.39
C THR A 116 3.34 7.00 -11.72
N ILE A 117 3.28 5.67 -11.66
CA ILE A 117 4.27 4.84 -10.99
C ILE A 117 5.59 4.85 -11.73
N LYS A 118 6.68 5.03 -10.98
CA LYS A 118 8.05 4.82 -11.48
C LYS A 118 8.55 3.47 -11.00
N ILE A 119 8.87 2.58 -11.93
CA ILE A 119 9.51 1.30 -11.61
C ILE A 119 10.99 1.58 -11.39
N LEU A 120 11.50 1.27 -10.20
CA LEU A 120 12.93 1.30 -9.92
C LEU A 120 13.55 0.00 -10.43
N GLU A 121 14.49 0.13 -11.36
CA GLU A 121 15.29 -1.00 -11.83
C GLU A 121 16.13 -1.57 -10.68
N ILE A 122 16.26 -2.89 -10.65
CA ILE A 122 17.00 -3.65 -9.63
C ILE A 122 18.42 -3.88 -10.15
#